data_AF-A0A5N5FM22-F1
#
_entry.id   AF-A0A5N5FM22-F1
#
_cell.length_a   1.000
_cell.length_b   1.000
_cell.length_c   1.000
_cell.angle_alpha   90.00
_cell.angle_beta   90.00
_cell.angle_gamma   90.00
#
_symmetry.space_group_name_H-M   'P 1'
#
loop_
_entity.id
_entity.type
_entity.pdbx_description
1 polymer ?
#
loop_
_entity_poly.entity_id
_entity_poly.type
_entity_poly.pdbx_seq_one_letter_code
_entity_poly.pdbx_strand_id
1 'polypeptide(L)'
;MESKEAVCSIGAEVECQDITPDPRVVVLTTSSGEGTSAGVVRNDQAELPDQTDAPLWSNLNPFADEWHPNMAPEEDRCCFFTFSNGYPLTERQIINFFTEQYGGWCVERVYIHRPETREEKPPLFGRIVFRSVLMMEVVLGGEEEVKFRIDRRPLWCKRFDKERVRRPIYN
;
A
#
# COMPACT_ATOMS: atom_id res chain seq x y z
N MET A 1 -10.37 -25.40 -12.58
CA MET A 1 -10.20 -24.08 -11.93
C MET A 1 -10.56 -23.05 -12.96
N GLU A 2 -11.80 -22.55 -12.87
CA GLU A 2 -12.37 -21.63 -13.84
C GLU A 2 -11.80 -20.24 -13.56
N SER A 3 -10.96 -19.75 -14.47
CA SER A 3 -10.34 -18.43 -14.34
C SER A 3 -11.37 -17.36 -14.70
N LYS A 4 -11.91 -16.70 -13.68
CA LYS A 4 -12.73 -15.49 -13.80
C LYS A 4 -11.91 -14.40 -14.52
N GLU A 5 -12.24 -14.13 -15.79
CA GLU A 5 -11.69 -12.99 -16.53
C GLU A 5 -12.28 -11.72 -15.93
N ALA A 6 -11.45 -10.90 -15.26
CA ALA A 6 -11.87 -9.58 -14.81
C ALA A 6 -11.97 -8.65 -16.01
N VAL A 7 -13.17 -8.55 -16.60
CA VAL A 7 -13.50 -7.47 -17.53
C VAL A 7 -13.83 -6.25 -16.67
N CYS A 8 -12.86 -5.34 -16.53
CA CYS A 8 -13.06 -4.09 -15.82
C CYS A 8 -14.08 -3.24 -16.58
N SER A 9 -15.34 -3.28 -16.13
CA SER A 9 -16.42 -2.40 -16.58
C SER A 9 -16.78 -1.48 -15.42
N ILE A 10 -15.95 -0.48 -15.15
CA ILE A 10 -16.34 0.62 -14.26
C ILE A 10 -16.09 1.96 -14.94
N GLY A 11 -17.16 2.52 -15.49
CA GLY A 11 -17.30 3.96 -15.61
C GLY A 11 -17.50 4.51 -14.20
N ALA A 12 -16.45 5.08 -13.64
CA ALA A 12 -16.53 5.92 -12.47
C ALA A 12 -15.66 7.15 -12.76
N GLU A 13 -16.31 8.21 -13.22
CA GLU A 13 -15.73 9.54 -13.22
C GLU A 13 -15.49 9.93 -11.76
N VAL A 14 -14.23 9.99 -11.34
CA VAL A 14 -13.81 10.70 -10.15
C VAL A 14 -13.12 11.97 -10.61
N GLU A 15 -13.87 13.06 -10.51
CA GLU A 15 -13.40 14.42 -10.73
C GLU A 15 -12.29 14.74 -9.73
N CYS A 16 -11.07 14.92 -10.23
CA CYS A 16 -9.93 15.34 -9.43
C CYS A 16 -10.12 16.82 -9.04
N GLN A 17 -10.38 17.11 -7.77
CA GLN A 17 -10.22 18.48 -7.24
C GLN A 17 -8.87 18.61 -6.53
N ASP A 18 -8.16 19.66 -6.91
CA ASP A 18 -6.81 20.03 -6.52
C ASP A 18 -6.63 20.13 -4.99
N ILE A 19 -5.68 19.37 -4.44
CA ILE A 19 -5.20 19.55 -3.07
C ILE A 19 -3.76 20.05 -3.14
N THR A 20 -3.59 21.36 -3.01
CA THR A 20 -2.30 21.98 -2.67
C THR A 20 -2.09 21.89 -1.15
N PRO A 21 -0.88 21.57 -0.64
CA PRO A 21 -0.61 21.60 0.79
C PRO A 21 -0.17 23.02 1.20
N ASP A 22 -0.96 23.72 2.02
CA ASP A 22 -0.45 24.84 2.81
C ASP A 22 -0.27 24.37 4.27
N PRO A 23 0.97 24.26 4.78
CA PRO A 23 1.25 23.90 6.15
C PRO A 23 1.34 25.16 7.01
N ARG A 24 0.23 25.88 7.21
CA ARG A 24 0.15 26.95 8.21
C ARG A 24 -1.30 27.41 8.42
N VAL A 25 -1.68 27.58 9.70
CA VAL A 25 -2.90 28.25 10.23
C VAL A 25 -4.04 27.22 10.52
N VAL A 26 -4.66 27.07 11.71
CA VAL A 26 -5.00 28.02 12.81
C VAL A 26 -5.18 27.28 14.17
N VAL A 27 -4.46 27.75 15.20
CA VAL A 27 -4.87 28.21 16.56
C VAL A 27 -6.01 27.50 17.33
N LEU A 28 -5.71 27.11 18.58
CA LEU A 28 -6.62 27.30 19.73
C LEU A 28 -5.88 27.97 20.89
N THR A 29 -6.28 29.21 21.21
CA THR A 29 -5.91 29.98 22.39
C THR A 29 -6.77 29.58 23.58
N THR A 30 -6.18 29.43 24.77
CA THR A 30 -6.82 29.84 26.04
C THR A 30 -5.78 30.31 27.05
N SER A 31 -6.02 31.50 27.60
CA SER A 31 -5.31 32.19 28.67
C SER A 31 -5.54 31.55 30.04
N SER A 32 -4.57 31.66 30.98
CA SER A 32 -4.74 32.26 32.32
C SER A 32 -3.62 31.88 33.32
N GLY A 33 -3.06 32.88 34.00
CA GLY A 33 -2.81 32.83 35.45
C GLY A 33 -1.41 32.45 35.95
N GLU A 34 -0.71 33.44 36.49
CA GLU A 34 0.54 33.36 37.27
C GLU A 34 0.40 32.60 38.61
N GLY A 35 1.51 32.06 39.14
CA GLY A 35 1.58 31.61 40.54
C GLY A 35 2.85 30.83 40.89
N THR A 36 3.84 31.50 41.46
CA THR A 36 5.06 30.95 42.04
C THR A 36 4.81 30.37 43.43
N SER A 37 5.19 29.11 43.69
CA SER A 37 5.70 28.69 45.01
C SER A 37 6.44 27.35 44.93
N ALA A 38 7.64 27.33 45.50
CA ALA A 38 8.50 26.18 45.65
C ALA A 38 7.90 25.12 46.60
N GLY A 39 7.98 23.86 46.21
CA GLY A 39 7.68 22.71 47.06
C GLY A 39 8.44 21.48 46.60
N VAL A 40 9.49 21.10 47.34
CA VAL A 40 10.17 19.80 47.21
C VAL A 40 9.33 18.79 47.97
N VAL A 41 8.74 17.81 47.28
CA VAL A 41 8.12 16.64 47.91
C VAL A 41 8.69 15.38 47.26
N ARG A 42 9.13 14.46 48.12
CA ARG A 42 9.82 13.22 47.80
C ARG A 42 8.90 12.25 47.06
N ASN A 43 9.51 11.50 46.15
CA ASN A 43 8.89 10.50 45.30
C ASN A 43 8.96 9.15 46.02
N ASP A 44 7.84 8.61 46.47
CA ASP A 44 7.72 7.21 46.90
C ASP A 44 6.29 6.70 46.65
N GLN A 45 6.22 5.48 46.11
CA GLN A 45 5.05 4.62 45.85
C GLN A 45 4.26 4.86 44.56
N ALA A 46 4.59 4.00 43.58
CA ALA A 46 3.67 3.57 42.54
C ALA A 46 2.54 2.73 43.16
N GLU A 47 1.33 3.28 43.17
CA GLU A 47 0.09 2.49 43.32
C GLU A 47 -0.70 2.59 42.02
N LEU A 48 -0.99 1.41 41.44
CA LEU A 48 -1.85 1.23 40.27
C LEU A 48 -3.30 1.55 40.68
N PRO A 49 -4.00 2.48 40.02
CA PRO A 49 -5.41 2.68 40.30
C PRO A 49 -6.25 1.50 39.78
N ASP A 50 -7.02 0.97 40.72
CA ASP A 50 -8.04 -0.07 40.61
C ASP A 50 -9.02 0.19 39.46
N GLN A 51 -9.06 -0.70 38.47
CA GLN A 51 -9.92 -0.59 37.30
C GLN A 51 -11.29 -1.19 37.58
N THR A 52 -12.12 -0.47 38.33
CA THR A 52 -13.57 -0.67 38.34
C THR A 52 -14.24 0.43 37.52
N ASP A 53 -15.07 -0.02 36.57
CA ASP A 53 -16.03 0.76 35.76
C ASP A 53 -15.47 1.58 34.58
N ALA A 54 -14.84 0.90 33.60
CA ALA A 54 -14.63 1.48 32.27
C ALA A 54 -15.89 1.31 31.41
N PRO A 55 -16.55 2.38 30.95
CA PRO A 55 -17.50 2.35 29.84
C PRO A 55 -16.80 1.85 28.58
N LEU A 56 -17.59 1.36 27.63
CA LEU A 56 -17.19 0.85 26.31
C LEU A 56 -16.57 1.94 25.42
N TRP A 57 -15.47 2.54 25.83
CA TRP A 57 -14.65 3.38 24.98
C TRP A 57 -13.70 2.46 24.23
N SER A 58 -13.61 2.66 22.92
CA SER A 58 -12.82 1.88 21.95
C SER A 58 -11.60 1.18 22.54
N ASN A 59 -11.54 -0.14 22.38
CA ASN A 59 -10.40 -1.01 22.78
C ASN A 59 -9.14 -0.79 21.92
N LEU A 60 -9.00 0.38 21.30
CA LEU A 60 -7.87 0.74 20.45
C LEU A 60 -6.84 1.46 21.30
N ASN A 61 -5.56 1.15 21.08
CA ASN A 61 -4.46 1.87 21.71
C ASN A 61 -4.45 3.33 21.20
N PRO A 62 -4.67 4.35 22.07
CA PRO A 62 -4.69 5.76 21.65
C PRO A 62 -3.32 6.28 21.20
N PHE A 63 -2.24 5.51 21.43
CA PHE A 63 -0.88 5.82 20.99
C PHE A 63 -0.44 5.01 19.77
N ALA A 64 -1.35 4.26 19.12
CA ALA A 64 -1.01 3.61 17.86
C ALA A 64 -0.76 4.66 16.78
N ASP A 65 0.28 4.46 15.98
CA ASP A 65 0.52 5.30 14.80
C ASP A 65 -0.70 5.26 13.88
N GLU A 66 -1.05 6.42 13.33
CA GLU A 66 -2.13 6.53 12.36
C GLU A 66 -1.76 5.75 11.09
N TRP A 67 -2.70 4.95 10.57
CA TRP A 67 -2.42 4.12 9.40
C TRP A 67 -2.30 4.98 8.14
N HIS A 68 -1.08 5.10 7.63
CA HIS A 68 -0.78 5.85 6.41
C HIS A 68 -0.46 4.89 5.25
N PRO A 69 -1.42 4.59 4.34
CA PRO A 69 -1.22 3.61 3.27
C PRO A 69 -0.12 3.98 2.27
N ASN A 70 0.22 5.27 2.21
CA ASN A 70 1.26 5.81 1.34
C ASN A 70 2.66 5.69 1.97
N MET A 71 2.75 5.46 3.29
CA MET A 71 4.01 5.22 4.01
C MET A 71 4.28 3.73 4.23
N ALA A 72 3.44 2.85 3.68
CA ALA A 72 3.66 1.41 3.74
C ALA A 72 4.96 1.03 2.98
N PRO A 73 5.71 0.03 3.48
CA PRO A 73 6.85 -0.54 2.77
C PRO A 73 6.48 -0.94 1.33
N GLU A 74 7.43 -0.84 0.38
CA GLU A 74 7.22 -1.25 -1.03
C GLU A 74 6.60 -2.64 -1.13
N GLU A 75 7.04 -3.54 -0.27
CA GLU A 75 6.60 -4.93 -0.22
C GLU A 75 5.08 -5.07 0.00
N ASP A 76 4.46 -4.18 0.78
CA ASP A 76 3.01 -4.21 1.08
C ASP A 76 2.16 -3.59 -0.03
N ARG A 77 2.79 -2.83 -0.93
CA ARG A 77 2.15 -2.09 -2.02
C ARG A 77 2.65 -2.56 -3.38
N CYS A 78 3.11 -3.81 -3.48
CA CYS A 78 3.64 -4.36 -4.72
C CYS A 78 2.95 -5.66 -5.16
N CYS A 79 2.89 -5.84 -6.48
CA CYS A 79 2.48 -7.08 -7.10
C CYS A 79 3.61 -7.63 -7.97
N PHE A 80 3.73 -8.95 -7.98
CA PHE A 80 4.58 -9.65 -8.94
C PHE A 80 3.78 -9.90 -10.20
N PHE A 81 4.43 -9.82 -11.35
CA PHE A 81 3.79 -10.20 -12.59
C PHE A 81 4.64 -11.15 -13.40
N THR A 82 3.97 -11.96 -14.20
CA THR A 82 4.60 -12.85 -15.17
C THR A 82 4.02 -12.62 -16.55
N PHE A 83 4.89 -12.72 -17.56
CA PHE A 83 4.48 -12.73 -18.94
C PHE A 83 4.09 -14.15 -19.33
N SER A 84 2.98 -14.30 -20.05
CA SER A 84 2.74 -15.54 -20.75
C SER A 84 3.86 -15.79 -21.77
N ASN A 85 4.32 -17.04 -21.85
CA ASN A 85 5.52 -17.47 -22.57
C ASN A 85 5.70 -16.77 -23.94
N GLY A 86 6.76 -15.96 -24.08
CA GLY A 86 7.17 -15.34 -25.36
C GLY A 86 6.67 -13.93 -25.65
N TYR A 87 5.95 -13.28 -24.73
CA TYR A 87 5.32 -11.97 -24.97
C TYR A 87 5.65 -10.93 -23.90
N PRO A 88 6.93 -10.52 -23.79
CA PRO A 88 7.34 -9.53 -22.79
C PRO A 88 6.74 -8.15 -23.10
N LEU A 89 6.14 -7.53 -22.08
CA LEU A 89 5.71 -6.13 -22.16
C LEU A 89 6.84 -5.22 -21.74
N THR A 90 6.88 -4.03 -22.33
CA THR A 90 7.77 -2.96 -21.88
C THR A 90 7.21 -2.30 -20.62
N GLU A 91 8.10 -1.69 -19.82
CA GLU A 91 7.74 -0.93 -18.63
C GLU A 91 6.67 0.13 -18.94
N ARG A 92 6.87 0.88 -20.02
CA ARG A 92 5.94 1.91 -20.49
C ARG A 92 4.56 1.36 -20.83
N GLN A 93 4.47 0.19 -21.46
CA GLN A 93 3.17 -0.42 -21.78
C GLN A 93 2.41 -0.80 -20.52
N ILE A 94 3.11 -1.33 -19.51
CA ILE A 94 2.53 -1.67 -18.22
C ILE A 94 2.04 -0.39 -17.53
N ILE A 95 2.90 0.63 -17.43
CA ILE A 95 2.55 1.92 -16.80
C ILE A 95 1.35 2.57 -17.49
N ASN A 96 1.35 2.65 -18.83
CA ASN A 96 0.26 3.25 -19.59
C ASN A 96 -1.05 2.49 -19.36
N PHE A 97 -1.04 1.16 -19.40
CA PHE A 97 -2.24 0.36 -19.15
C PHE A 97 -2.83 0.64 -17.77
N PHE A 98 -2.03 0.57 -16.70
CA PHE A 98 -2.53 0.83 -15.35
C PHE A 98 -2.94 2.29 -15.14
N THR A 99 -2.26 3.23 -15.80
CA THR A 99 -2.63 4.66 -15.77
C THR A 99 -3.96 4.93 -16.48
N GLU A 100 -4.21 4.29 -17.62
CA GLU A 100 -5.45 4.43 -18.38
C GLU A 100 -6.64 3.79 -17.64
N GLN A 101 -6.41 2.67 -16.95
CA GLN A 101 -7.48 1.93 -16.26
C GLN A 101 -7.78 2.44 -14.84
N TYR A 102 -6.76 2.90 -14.10
CA TYR A 102 -6.89 3.25 -12.67
C TYR A 102 -6.45 4.68 -12.35
N GLY A 103 -6.05 5.47 -13.35
CA GLY A 103 -5.61 6.86 -13.23
C GLY A 103 -4.09 7.05 -13.11
N GLY A 104 -3.63 8.27 -13.43
CA GLY A 104 -2.20 8.62 -13.51
C GLY A 104 -1.41 8.58 -12.20
N TRP A 105 -2.07 8.39 -11.06
CA TRP A 105 -1.44 8.26 -9.75
C TRP A 105 -1.36 6.81 -9.25
N CYS A 106 -1.71 5.82 -10.09
CA CYS A 106 -1.76 4.42 -9.68
C CYS A 106 -0.37 3.81 -9.45
N VAL A 107 0.51 3.95 -10.44
CA VAL A 107 1.82 3.28 -10.47
C VAL A 107 2.92 4.21 -9.96
N GLU A 108 3.76 3.70 -9.07
CA GLU A 108 4.99 4.39 -8.66
C GLU A 108 6.17 3.96 -9.53
N ARG A 109 6.40 2.65 -9.66
CA ARG A 109 7.52 2.07 -10.40
C ARG A 109 7.20 0.69 -10.94
N VAL A 110 7.85 0.32 -12.04
CA VAL A 110 7.77 -1.02 -12.62
C VAL A 110 9.18 -1.56 -12.83
N TYR A 111 9.43 -2.77 -12.33
CA TYR A 111 10.70 -3.45 -12.47
C TYR A 111 10.51 -4.71 -13.30
N ILE A 112 11.26 -4.83 -14.40
CA ILE A 112 11.26 -6.03 -15.25
C ILE A 112 12.58 -6.76 -15.04
N HIS A 113 12.52 -8.03 -14.63
CA HIS A 113 13.72 -8.84 -14.49
C HIS A 113 14.26 -9.23 -15.87
N ARG A 114 15.48 -8.77 -16.18
CA ARG A 114 16.20 -9.15 -17.39
C ARG A 114 17.33 -10.10 -17.03
N PRO A 115 17.32 -11.34 -17.54
CA PRO A 115 18.41 -12.28 -17.30
C PRO A 115 19.67 -11.81 -18.01
N GLU A 116 20.78 -11.73 -17.29
CA GLU A 116 22.12 -11.43 -17.83
C GLU A 116 22.76 -12.72 -18.35
N THR A 117 22.16 -13.34 -19.36
CA THR A 117 22.68 -14.55 -19.98
C THR A 117 23.31 -14.25 -21.33
N ARG A 118 24.31 -15.06 -21.71
CA ARG A 118 24.96 -15.00 -23.04
C ARG A 118 23.96 -15.17 -24.20
N GLU A 119 22.83 -15.80 -23.93
CA GLU A 119 21.67 -15.91 -24.81
C GLU A 119 20.68 -14.78 -24.48
N GLU A 120 20.23 -14.04 -25.49
CA GLU A 120 19.17 -13.02 -25.37
C GLU A 120 17.83 -13.70 -25.05
N LYS A 121 17.62 -14.04 -23.77
CA LYS A 121 16.36 -14.59 -23.30
C LYS A 121 15.37 -13.46 -23.02
N PRO A 122 14.10 -13.58 -23.45
CA PRO A 122 13.09 -12.58 -23.14
C PRO A 122 12.85 -12.53 -21.62
N PRO A 123 12.50 -11.36 -21.06
CA PRO A 123 12.13 -11.27 -19.66
C PRO A 123 10.85 -12.08 -19.41
N LEU A 124 10.77 -12.71 -18.25
CA LEU A 124 9.66 -13.62 -17.90
C LEU A 124 8.77 -13.06 -16.80
N PHE A 125 9.31 -12.21 -15.95
CA PHE A 125 8.62 -11.69 -14.77
C PHE A 125 9.14 -10.32 -14.37
N GLY A 126 8.41 -9.69 -13.45
CA GLY A 126 8.78 -8.44 -12.83
C GLY A 126 7.89 -8.13 -11.62
N ARG A 127 7.98 -6.90 -11.14
CA ARG A 127 7.12 -6.38 -10.07
C ARG A 127 6.66 -4.97 -10.36
N ILE A 128 5.44 -4.64 -9.95
CA ILE A 128 4.87 -3.29 -9.98
C ILE A 128 4.76 -2.81 -8.55
N VAL A 129 5.20 -1.59 -8.30
CA VAL A 129 5.04 -0.90 -7.02
C VAL A 129 3.98 0.19 -7.21
N PHE A 130 2.90 0.10 -6.44
CA PHE A 130 1.79 1.05 -6.44
C PHE A 130 2.01 2.13 -5.39
N ARG A 131 1.43 3.32 -5.58
CA ARG A 131 1.60 4.43 -4.64
C ARG A 131 1.00 4.18 -3.25
N SER A 132 0.06 3.26 -3.14
CA SER A 132 -0.59 2.93 -1.88
C SER A 132 -1.02 1.47 -1.86
N VAL A 133 -1.15 0.90 -0.65
CA VAL A 133 -1.69 -0.46 -0.46
C VAL A 133 -3.11 -0.56 -1.01
N LEU A 134 -3.92 0.48 -0.81
CA LEU A 134 -5.29 0.54 -1.34
C LEU A 134 -5.33 0.39 -2.86
N MET A 135 -4.36 0.98 -3.57
CA MET A 135 -4.32 0.89 -5.02
C MET A 135 -3.98 -0.52 -5.51
N MET A 136 -3.05 -1.20 -4.83
CA MET A 136 -2.78 -2.61 -5.09
C MET A 136 -4.05 -3.47 -4.92
N GLU A 137 -4.80 -3.26 -3.83
CA GLU A 137 -6.02 -4.00 -3.53
C GLU A 137 -7.14 -3.71 -4.56
N VAL A 138 -7.28 -2.46 -5.01
CA VAL A 138 -8.20 -2.08 -6.09
C VAL A 138 -7.83 -2.75 -7.40
N VAL A 139 -6.54 -2.76 -7.75
CA VAL A 139 -6.04 -3.39 -8.98
C VAL A 139 -6.29 -4.90 -8.97
N LEU A 140 -6.07 -5.56 -7.83
CA LEU A 140 -6.31 -6.99 -7.67
C LEU A 140 -7.77 -7.35 -7.41
N GLY A 141 -8.63 -6.38 -7.09
CA GLY A 141 -10.04 -6.64 -6.74
C GLY A 141 -10.20 -7.55 -5.52
N GLY A 142 -9.24 -7.56 -4.60
CA GLY A 142 -9.21 -8.46 -3.43
C GLY A 142 -8.83 -9.91 -3.73
N GLU A 143 -8.42 -10.25 -4.96
CA GLU A 143 -7.95 -11.59 -5.32
C GLU A 143 -6.42 -11.71 -5.14
N GLU A 144 -5.93 -12.92 -4.88
CA GLU A 144 -4.48 -13.15 -4.80
C GLU A 144 -3.78 -13.06 -6.17
N GLU A 145 -4.52 -13.31 -7.25
CA GLU A 145 -4.01 -13.39 -8.61
C GLU A 145 -5.07 -12.94 -9.63
N VAL A 146 -4.68 -12.02 -10.52
CA VAL A 146 -5.54 -11.48 -11.59
C VAL A 146 -4.81 -11.53 -12.91
N LYS A 147 -5.54 -11.89 -13.97
CA LYS A 147 -5.04 -11.90 -15.35
C LYS A 147 -5.51 -10.66 -16.10
N PHE A 148 -4.57 -9.86 -16.54
CA PHE A 148 -4.79 -8.72 -17.44
C PHE A 148 -4.49 -9.09 -18.89
N ARG A 149 -5.08 -8.36 -19.83
CA ARG A 149 -4.75 -8.44 -21.27
C ARG A 149 -4.30 -7.06 -21.74
N ILE A 150 -3.01 -6.93 -22.05
CA ILE A 150 -2.39 -5.68 -22.53
C ILE A 150 -1.92 -5.92 -23.96
N ASP A 151 -2.46 -5.18 -24.94
CA ASP A 151 -2.22 -5.41 -26.37
C ASP A 151 -2.39 -6.88 -26.80
N ARG A 152 -3.44 -7.55 -26.31
CA ARG A 152 -3.72 -8.99 -26.52
C ARG A 152 -2.69 -9.95 -25.88
N ARG A 153 -1.69 -9.44 -25.16
CA ARG A 153 -0.73 -10.25 -24.41
C ARG A 153 -1.21 -10.43 -22.96
N PRO A 154 -1.33 -11.67 -22.46
CA PRO A 154 -1.71 -11.91 -21.08
C PRO A 154 -0.59 -11.53 -20.11
N LEU A 155 -0.96 -10.78 -19.08
CA LEU A 155 -0.12 -10.44 -17.94
C LEU A 155 -0.79 -10.99 -16.67
N TRP A 156 -0.13 -11.91 -15.98
CA TRP A 156 -0.61 -12.39 -14.69
C TRP A 156 0.00 -11.54 -13.60
N CYS A 157 -0.82 -10.96 -12.73
CA CYS A 157 -0.39 -10.23 -11.55
C CYS A 157 -0.78 -11.00 -10.30
N LYS A 158 0.11 -11.06 -9.32
CA LYS A 158 -0.07 -11.75 -8.05
C LYS A 158 0.33 -10.86 -6.90
N ARG A 159 -0.41 -10.92 -5.79
CA ARG A 159 -0.03 -10.22 -4.55
C ARG A 159 1.31 -10.75 -4.04
N PHE A 160 2.13 -9.87 -3.48
CA PHE A 160 3.33 -10.31 -2.78
C PHE A 160 2.95 -10.98 -1.46
N ASP A 161 3.36 -12.25 -1.29
CA ASP A 161 3.18 -12.99 -0.05
C ASP A 161 4.50 -13.03 0.73
N LYS A 162 4.59 -12.16 1.74
CA LYS A 162 5.74 -12.06 2.65
C LYS A 162 5.99 -13.34 3.43
N GLU A 163 4.95 -14.12 3.74
CA GLU A 163 5.07 -15.36 4.49
C GLU A 163 5.64 -16.49 3.64
N ARG A 164 5.28 -16.54 2.34
CA ARG A 164 5.91 -17.46 1.38
C ARG A 164 7.40 -17.21 1.22
N VAL A 165 7.85 -15.95 1.27
CA VAL A 165 9.29 -15.63 1.20
C VAL A 165 10.02 -16.04 2.48
N ARG A 166 9.36 -15.97 3.64
CA ARG A 166 9.94 -16.34 4.93
C ARG A 166 9.96 -17.83 5.21
N ARG A 167 9.24 -18.66 4.45
CA ARG A 167 9.34 -20.12 4.54
C ARG A 167 10.46 -20.63 3.65
N PRO A 168 11.58 -21.13 4.23
CA PRO A 168 12.57 -21.84 3.43
C PRO A 168 11.89 -23.07 2.83
N ILE A 169 12.08 -23.28 1.53
CA ILE A 169 11.67 -24.53 0.90
C ILE A 169 12.66 -25.59 1.38
N TYR A 170 12.37 -26.22 2.52
CA TYR A 170 13.02 -27.47 2.90
C TYR A 170 12.38 -28.57 2.06
N ASN A 171 13.19 -29.17 1.18
CA ASN A 171 12.85 -30.33 0.38
C ASN A 171 13.71 -31.51 0.84
#